data_AF-A0A3C0BHF2-F1
#
_entry.id   AF-A0A3C0BHF2-F1
#
_cell.length_a   1.000
_cell.length_b   1.000
_cell.length_c   1.000
_cell.angle_alpha   90.00
_cell.angle_beta   90.00
_cell.angle_gamma   90.00
#
_symmetry.space_group_name_H-M   'P 1'
#
loop_
_entity.id
_entity.type
_entity.pdbx_description
1 polymer ?
#
loop_
_entity_poly.entity_id
_entity_poly.type
_entity_poly.pdbx_seq_one_letter_code
_entity_poly.pdbx_strand_id
1 'polypeptide(L)'
;ANYEKAEEVAKREVLDYHINDADGMLLLGDIYLEWGTEKDAAKLEDARKQYATLVQLYGQTDLYMSRMMRYFIRTDNLREVLELKERFYPKEKSLGAADWTELSGYMLDKLYGELAPSDEYLRTHIEDVKDMLVRAVKADPENPTALYNLSRYFVHMNSGDSAVQTLERTIDAFKKSQSRRRRDTYREIDSYRLLGEQYVKQKEYLKAQESYTGGISIFVDEQNNSGFEGNEQIGQLYADAGDIDYFIRGDLDSAYDEYTTAVKTEYDTPSLHYRIGCIDYG
;
A
#
# COMPACT_ATOMS: atom_id res chain seq x y z
N ALA A 1 -13.05 9.51 -5.75
CA ALA A 1 -14.35 9.77 -5.07
C ALA A 1 -14.67 11.27 -5.02
N ASN A 2 -15.94 11.63 -4.78
CA ASN A 2 -16.39 13.01 -4.52
C ASN A 2 -16.57 13.18 -3.00
N TYR A 3 -15.53 13.68 -2.33
CA TYR A 3 -15.46 13.75 -0.88
C TYR A 3 -16.26 14.93 -0.34
N GLU A 4 -16.34 16.01 -1.11
CA GLU A 4 -17.12 17.21 -0.84
C GLU A 4 -18.60 16.88 -0.68
N LYS A 5 -19.15 16.08 -1.60
CA LYS A 5 -20.53 15.61 -1.52
C LYS A 5 -20.74 14.65 -0.35
N ALA A 6 -19.78 13.78 -0.06
CA ALA A 6 -19.87 12.87 1.07
C ALA A 6 -19.87 13.62 2.41
N GLU A 7 -19.01 14.62 2.56
CA GLU A 7 -19.00 15.54 3.70
C GLU A 7 -20.34 16.26 3.83
N GLU A 8 -20.88 16.80 2.73
CA GLU A 8 -22.15 17.52 2.73
C GLU A 8 -23.29 16.64 3.24
N VAL A 9 -23.40 15.40 2.74
CA VAL A 9 -24.43 14.44 3.17
C VAL A 9 -24.27 14.12 4.65
N ALA A 10 -23.06 13.76 5.10
CA ALA A 10 -22.83 13.42 6.50
C ALA A 10 -23.17 14.58 7.45
N LYS A 11 -22.84 15.83 7.07
CA LYS A 11 -23.17 17.01 7.87
C LYS A 11 -24.66 17.35 7.81
N ARG A 12 -25.19 17.61 6.62
CA ARG A 12 -26.50 18.23 6.43
C ARG A 12 -27.67 17.26 6.55
N GLU A 13 -27.46 16.00 6.18
CA GLU A 13 -28.54 15.01 6.19
C GLU A 13 -28.57 14.20 7.49
N VAL A 14 -27.47 14.15 8.24
CA VAL A 14 -27.38 13.38 9.49
C VAL A 14 -27.13 14.29 10.69
N LEU A 15 -25.98 14.95 10.75
CA LEU A 15 -25.53 15.65 11.97
C LEU A 15 -26.31 16.93 12.27
N ASP A 16 -26.88 17.62 11.27
CA ASP A 16 -27.75 18.78 11.50
C ASP A 16 -29.03 18.39 12.27
N TYR A 17 -29.51 17.15 12.11
CA TYR A 17 -30.69 16.62 12.80
C TYR A 17 -30.32 15.81 14.06
N HIS A 18 -29.12 15.23 14.09
CA HIS A 18 -28.61 14.39 15.17
C HIS A 18 -27.17 14.77 15.53
N ILE A 19 -27.01 15.94 16.17
CA ILE A 19 -25.72 16.62 16.41
C ILE A 19 -24.66 15.73 17.08
N ASN A 20 -25.08 14.84 17.98
CA ASN A 20 -24.18 13.94 18.69
C ASN A 20 -24.32 12.49 18.22
N ASP A 21 -24.88 12.20 17.04
CA ASP A 21 -24.95 10.82 16.57
C ASP A 21 -23.55 10.23 16.36
N ALA A 22 -23.22 9.20 17.14
CA ALA A 22 -21.86 8.64 17.16
C ALA A 22 -21.45 8.06 15.80
N ASP A 23 -22.40 7.44 15.09
CA ASP A 23 -22.15 6.82 13.78
C ASP A 23 -21.96 7.88 12.69
N GLY A 24 -22.78 8.93 12.67
CA GLY A 24 -22.63 10.08 11.77
C GLY A 24 -21.31 10.83 12.00
N MET A 25 -20.93 10.99 13.28
CA MET A 25 -19.65 11.59 13.66
C MET A 25 -18.46 10.73 13.22
N LEU A 26 -18.55 9.41 13.39
CA LEU A 26 -17.51 8.47 12.97
C LEU A 26 -17.36 8.45 11.45
N LEU A 27 -18.48 8.41 10.73
CA LEU A 27 -18.52 8.47 9.27
C LEU A 27 -17.87 9.75 8.74
N LEU A 28 -18.18 10.91 9.34
CA LEU A 28 -17.56 12.17 8.94
C LEU A 28 -16.04 12.16 9.14
N GLY A 29 -15.58 11.60 10.27
CA GLY A 29 -14.15 11.41 10.53
C GLY A 29 -13.49 10.51 9.48
N ASP A 30 -14.13 9.39 9.12
CA ASP A 30 -13.63 8.46 8.12
C ASP A 30 -13.58 9.09 6.71
N ILE A 31 -14.57 9.94 6.37
CA ILE A 31 -14.56 10.74 5.12
C ILE A 31 -13.36 11.69 5.10
N TYR A 32 -13.13 12.43 6.20
CA TYR A 32 -11.99 13.33 6.29
C TYR A 32 -10.66 12.62 6.25
N LEU A 33 -10.55 11.45 6.86
CA LEU A 33 -9.33 10.66 6.84
C LEU A 33 -8.98 10.22 5.42
N GLU A 34 -9.94 9.69 4.67
CA GLU A 34 -9.72 9.25 3.28
C GLU A 34 -9.47 10.44 2.34
N TRP A 35 -10.22 11.54 2.50
CA TRP A 35 -9.96 12.76 1.73
C TRP A 35 -8.56 13.32 2.02
N GLY A 36 -8.20 13.35 3.30
CA GLY A 36 -6.89 13.75 3.79
C GLY A 36 -5.75 12.94 3.21
N THR A 37 -6.00 11.64 3.02
CA THR A 37 -5.01 10.72 2.48
C THR A 37 -4.87 10.84 0.97
N GLU A 38 -5.97 11.04 0.23
CA GLU A 38 -5.95 10.93 -1.23
C GLU A 38 -5.86 12.27 -1.98
N LYS A 39 -6.25 13.39 -1.36
CA LYS A 39 -6.28 14.69 -2.08
C LYS A 39 -5.81 15.89 -1.28
N ASP A 40 -6.21 16.03 -0.02
CA ASP A 40 -5.99 17.27 0.74
C ASP A 40 -5.58 16.99 2.19
N ALA A 41 -4.27 16.90 2.42
CA ALA A 41 -3.70 16.59 3.73
C ALA A 41 -4.20 17.48 4.88
N ALA A 42 -4.72 18.70 4.61
CA ALA A 42 -5.31 19.55 5.64
C ALA A 42 -6.52 18.90 6.32
N LYS A 43 -7.24 17.99 5.63
CA LYS A 43 -8.39 17.25 6.16
C LYS A 43 -8.04 16.21 7.21
N LEU A 44 -6.78 15.77 7.30
CA LEU A 44 -6.35 14.80 8.32
C LEU A 44 -6.57 15.36 9.74
N GLU A 45 -6.36 16.66 9.93
CA GLU A 45 -6.56 17.30 11.22
C GLU A 45 -8.05 17.40 11.60
N ASP A 46 -8.93 17.56 10.60
CA ASP A 46 -10.38 17.52 10.82
C ASP A 46 -10.84 16.12 11.24
N ALA A 47 -10.28 15.06 10.63
CA ALA A 47 -10.51 13.67 11.05
C ALA A 47 -10.09 13.45 12.51
N ARG A 48 -8.88 13.89 12.90
CA ARG A 48 -8.37 13.77 14.27
C ARG A 48 -9.29 14.43 15.28
N LYS A 49 -9.74 15.66 15.02
CA LYS A 49 -10.67 16.38 15.90
C LYS A 49 -11.99 15.63 16.06
N GLN A 50 -12.50 15.06 14.97
CA GLN A 50 -13.74 14.29 15.00
C GLN A 50 -13.61 13.04 15.89
N TYR A 51 -12.54 12.28 15.73
CA TYR A 51 -12.26 11.11 16.56
C TYR A 51 -11.99 11.48 18.03
N ALA A 52 -11.27 12.57 18.29
CA ALA A 52 -11.05 13.07 19.64
C ALA A 52 -12.37 13.46 20.33
N THR A 53 -13.30 14.07 19.58
CA THR A 53 -14.64 14.43 20.09
C THR A 53 -15.45 13.17 20.43
N LEU A 54 -15.41 12.14 19.59
CA LEU A 54 -16.03 10.84 19.90
C LEU A 54 -15.47 10.23 21.18
N VAL A 55 -14.15 10.24 21.36
CA VAL A 55 -13.50 9.77 22.59
C VAL A 55 -13.93 10.58 23.81
N GLN A 56 -14.07 11.89 23.68
CA GLN A 56 -14.49 12.77 24.77
C GLN A 56 -15.96 12.52 25.18
N LEU A 57 -16.86 12.34 24.21
CA LEU A 57 -18.29 12.17 24.48
C LEU A 57 -18.64 10.74 24.90
N TYR A 58 -17.99 9.74 24.30
CA TYR A 58 -18.38 8.33 24.40
C TYR A 58 -17.32 7.43 25.02
N GLY A 59 -16.17 8.00 25.42
CA GLY A 59 -15.07 7.29 26.06
C GLY A 59 -14.13 6.61 25.06
N GLN A 60 -13.03 6.08 25.58
CA GLN A 60 -12.00 5.40 24.80
C GLN A 60 -12.41 3.96 24.46
N THR A 61 -13.33 3.78 23.52
CA THR A 61 -13.68 2.45 22.99
C THR A 61 -12.63 1.97 22.00
N ASP A 62 -12.52 0.66 21.78
CA ASP A 62 -11.56 0.10 20.82
C ASP A 62 -11.82 0.61 19.39
N LEU A 63 -13.08 0.84 19.02
CA LEU A 63 -13.45 1.42 17.72
C LEU A 63 -12.88 2.83 17.52
N TYR A 64 -13.05 3.73 18.49
CA TYR A 64 -12.57 5.11 18.34
C TYR A 64 -11.04 5.19 18.43
N MET A 65 -10.44 4.37 19.29
CA MET A 65 -8.99 4.26 19.36
C MET A 65 -8.40 3.67 18.07
N SER A 66 -9.10 2.77 17.38
CA SER A 66 -8.63 2.24 16.09
C SER A 66 -8.65 3.31 14.99
N ARG A 67 -9.62 4.24 15.04
CA ARG A 67 -9.62 5.41 14.14
C ARG A 67 -8.50 6.40 14.43
N MET A 68 -8.21 6.67 15.70
CA MET A 68 -7.02 7.44 16.08
C MET A 68 -5.73 6.77 15.59
N MET A 69 -5.63 5.44 15.72
CA MET A 69 -4.50 4.67 15.18
C MET A 69 -4.37 4.85 13.67
N ARG A 70 -5.47 4.76 12.90
CA ARG A 70 -5.42 5.02 11.45
C ARG A 70 -4.96 6.43 11.13
N TYR A 71 -5.42 7.44 11.88
CA TYR A 71 -4.92 8.81 11.73
C TYR A 71 -3.39 8.87 11.89
N PHE A 72 -2.85 8.27 12.96
CA PHE A 72 -1.41 8.25 13.19
C PHE A 72 -0.64 7.47 12.12
N ILE A 73 -1.21 6.40 11.56
CA ILE A 73 -0.66 5.71 10.40
C ILE A 73 -0.60 6.66 9.20
N ARG A 74 -1.66 7.43 8.92
CA ARG A 74 -1.68 8.38 7.78
C ARG A 74 -0.72 9.55 7.94
N THR A 75 -0.46 9.99 9.17
CA THR A 75 0.50 11.06 9.47
C THR A 75 1.89 10.55 9.81
N ASP A 76 2.14 9.26 9.59
CA ASP A 76 3.40 8.59 9.86
C ASP A 76 3.99 8.81 11.27
N ASN A 77 3.16 8.64 12.30
CA ASN A 77 3.58 8.79 13.68
C ASN A 77 3.79 7.42 14.36
N LEU A 78 4.97 6.83 14.13
CA LEU A 78 5.30 5.47 14.58
C LEU A 78 5.16 5.29 16.10
N ARG A 79 5.56 6.29 16.89
CA ARG A 79 5.48 6.21 18.36
C ARG A 79 4.05 6.02 18.83
N GLU A 80 3.13 6.86 18.37
CA GLU A 80 1.72 6.78 18.74
C GLU A 80 1.06 5.49 18.24
N VAL A 81 1.46 5.01 17.06
CA VAL A 81 0.96 3.72 16.55
C VAL A 81 1.45 2.56 17.42
N LEU A 82 2.71 2.58 17.87
CA LEU A 82 3.24 1.56 18.79
C LEU A 82 2.53 1.59 20.15
N GLU A 83 2.27 2.78 20.70
CA GLU A 83 1.50 2.90 21.95
C GLU A 83 0.08 2.33 21.81
N LEU A 84 -0.60 2.60 20.68
CA LEU A 84 -1.92 2.03 20.41
C LEU A 84 -1.86 0.53 20.07
N LYS A 85 -0.80 0.04 19.45
CA LYS A 85 -0.60 -1.39 19.19
C LYS A 85 -0.68 -2.18 20.50
N GLU A 86 -0.06 -1.72 21.58
CA GLU A 86 -0.11 -2.38 22.91
C GLU A 86 -1.53 -2.48 23.48
N ARG A 87 -2.43 -1.58 23.07
CA ARG A 87 -3.84 -1.67 23.44
C ARG A 87 -4.55 -2.80 22.69
N PHE A 88 -4.20 -3.04 21.42
CA PHE A 88 -4.93 -3.94 20.53
C PHE A 88 -4.33 -5.34 20.49
N TYR A 89 -3.02 -5.42 20.32
CA TYR A 89 -2.28 -6.69 20.30
C TYR A 89 -1.97 -7.13 21.74
N PRO A 90 -2.13 -8.42 22.11
CA PRO A 90 -2.46 -9.56 21.24
C PRO A 90 -3.97 -9.88 21.12
N LYS A 91 -4.89 -9.02 21.58
CA LYS A 91 -6.34 -9.29 21.59
C LYS A 91 -6.95 -9.31 20.18
N GLU A 92 -7.18 -10.49 19.63
CA GLU A 92 -7.68 -10.70 18.26
C GLU A 92 -8.95 -9.90 17.92
N LYS A 93 -9.92 -9.83 18.84
CA LYS A 93 -11.21 -9.17 18.64
C LYS A 93 -11.20 -7.66 18.86
N SER A 94 -10.05 -7.07 19.19
CA SER A 94 -9.96 -5.63 19.50
C SER A 94 -9.94 -4.75 18.25
N LEU A 95 -9.65 -5.32 17.08
CA LEU A 95 -9.65 -4.63 15.79
C LEU A 95 -10.44 -5.42 14.75
N GLY A 96 -11.09 -4.70 13.83
CA GLY A 96 -11.71 -5.30 12.65
C GLY A 96 -10.67 -5.66 11.59
N ALA A 97 -11.08 -6.43 10.57
CA ALA A 97 -10.17 -6.87 9.50
C ALA A 97 -9.41 -5.71 8.83
N ALA A 98 -10.13 -4.65 8.44
CA ALA A 98 -9.51 -3.47 7.83
C ALA A 98 -8.50 -2.77 8.76
N ASP A 99 -8.76 -2.73 10.07
CA ASP A 99 -7.84 -2.13 11.04
C ASP A 99 -6.58 -3.00 11.23
N TRP A 100 -6.74 -4.32 11.27
CA TRP A 100 -5.60 -5.25 11.28
C TRP A 100 -4.76 -5.11 10.01
N THR A 101 -5.37 -4.96 8.85
CA THR A 101 -4.68 -4.74 7.58
C THR A 101 -3.84 -3.46 7.59
N GLU A 102 -4.39 -2.36 8.08
CA GLU A 102 -3.69 -1.07 8.18
C GLU A 102 -2.53 -1.13 9.18
N LEU A 103 -2.76 -1.64 10.39
CA LEU A 103 -1.73 -1.75 11.42
C LEU A 103 -0.59 -2.66 10.98
N SER A 104 -0.92 -3.86 10.50
CA SER A 104 0.10 -4.84 10.11
C SER A 104 0.91 -4.40 8.89
N GLY A 105 0.28 -3.74 7.91
CA GLY A 105 0.96 -3.14 6.77
C GLY A 105 1.92 -2.04 7.18
N TYR A 106 1.46 -1.10 8.02
CA TYR A 106 2.29 -0.02 8.52
C TYR A 106 3.48 -0.53 9.35
N MET A 107 3.28 -1.52 10.21
CA MET A 107 4.36 -2.15 10.97
C MET A 107 5.37 -2.84 10.03
N LEU A 108 4.94 -3.48 8.96
CA LEU A 108 5.83 -4.06 7.96
C LEU A 108 6.66 -3.00 7.25
N ASP A 109 6.02 -1.91 6.79
CA ASP A 109 6.67 -0.79 6.14
C ASP A 109 7.75 -0.18 7.05
N LYS A 110 7.45 -0.06 8.34
CA LYS A 110 8.39 0.48 9.34
C LYS A 110 9.46 -0.50 9.78
N LEU A 111 9.23 -1.81 9.65
CA LEU A 111 10.23 -2.83 9.95
C LEU A 111 11.31 -2.92 8.87
N TYR A 112 10.94 -2.79 7.59
CA TYR A 112 11.87 -3.00 6.46
C TYR A 112 12.19 -1.74 5.64
N GLY A 113 11.40 -0.68 5.77
CA GLY A 113 11.61 0.60 5.09
C GLY A 113 12.50 1.57 5.86
N GLU A 114 12.72 2.74 5.28
CA GLU A 114 13.50 3.81 5.90
C GLU A 114 12.77 4.43 7.10
N LEU A 115 13.54 4.79 8.13
CA LEU A 115 13.09 5.59 9.25
C LEU A 115 13.98 6.82 9.39
N ALA A 116 13.43 7.88 9.96
CA ALA A 116 14.24 9.01 10.40
C ALA A 116 15.31 8.49 11.40
N PRO A 117 16.54 9.02 11.39
CA PRO A 117 17.58 8.61 12.33
C PRO A 117 17.16 8.73 13.81
N SER A 118 16.26 9.67 14.12
CA SER A 118 15.69 9.84 15.47
C SER A 118 14.78 8.70 15.91
N ASP A 119 14.24 7.94 14.96
CA ASP A 119 13.17 6.96 15.18
C ASP A 119 13.67 5.52 14.97
N GLU A 120 14.90 5.32 14.50
CA GLU A 120 15.46 3.98 14.28
C GLU A 120 15.44 3.10 15.54
N TYR A 121 15.57 3.70 16.73
CA TYR A 121 15.44 2.97 17.99
C TYR A 121 14.04 2.36 18.20
N LEU A 122 12.99 2.89 17.55
CA LEU A 122 11.63 2.36 17.61
C LEU A 122 11.51 1.06 16.81
N ARG A 123 12.36 0.82 15.82
CA ARG A 123 12.33 -0.41 15.00
C ARG A 123 12.45 -1.67 15.86
N THR A 124 13.21 -1.60 16.95
CA THR A 124 13.36 -2.74 17.88
C THR A 124 12.08 -3.08 18.63
N HIS A 125 11.07 -2.20 18.62
CA HIS A 125 9.76 -2.42 19.25
C HIS A 125 8.73 -2.96 18.24
N ILE A 126 9.11 -3.06 16.97
CA ILE A 126 8.28 -3.63 15.90
C ILE A 126 8.48 -5.15 15.90
N GLU A 127 7.90 -5.77 16.93
CA GLU A 127 7.84 -7.22 17.09
C GLU A 127 6.52 -7.76 16.52
N ASP A 128 6.47 -9.07 16.26
CA ASP A 128 5.25 -9.82 15.90
C ASP A 128 4.55 -9.47 14.57
N VAL A 129 5.25 -8.78 13.65
CA VAL A 129 4.68 -8.36 12.35
C VAL A 129 4.03 -9.52 11.60
N LYS A 130 4.69 -10.70 11.57
CA LYS A 130 4.14 -11.89 10.92
C LYS A 130 2.78 -12.30 11.49
N ASP A 131 2.63 -12.32 12.82
CA ASP A 131 1.37 -12.73 13.45
C ASP A 131 0.25 -11.75 13.11
N MET A 132 0.53 -10.44 13.17
CA MET A 132 -0.45 -9.41 12.79
C MET A 132 -0.86 -9.51 11.32
N LEU A 133 0.08 -9.76 10.40
CA LEU A 133 -0.21 -9.95 8.97
C LEU A 133 -1.09 -11.18 8.73
N VAL A 134 -0.73 -12.31 9.34
CA VAL A 134 -1.52 -13.55 9.24
C VAL A 134 -2.93 -13.34 9.83
N ARG A 135 -3.04 -12.57 10.91
CA ARG A 135 -4.31 -12.22 11.53
C ARG A 135 -5.17 -11.35 10.62
N ALA A 136 -4.59 -10.36 9.95
CA ALA A 136 -5.31 -9.54 8.97
C ALA A 136 -5.89 -10.40 7.84
N VAL A 137 -5.10 -11.31 7.27
CA VAL A 137 -5.55 -12.25 6.22
C VAL A 137 -6.58 -13.25 6.74
N LYS A 138 -6.47 -13.71 7.99
CA LYS A 138 -7.50 -14.59 8.59
C LYS A 138 -8.83 -13.87 8.80
N ALA A 139 -8.78 -12.59 9.18
CA ALA A 139 -9.96 -11.79 9.44
C ALA A 139 -10.74 -11.46 8.15
N ASP A 140 -10.03 -11.30 7.03
CA ASP A 140 -10.63 -11.15 5.69
C ASP A 140 -9.71 -11.78 4.62
N PRO A 141 -9.94 -13.06 4.27
CA PRO A 141 -9.08 -13.83 3.35
C PRO A 141 -9.07 -13.34 1.90
N GLU A 142 -10.06 -12.55 1.50
CA GLU A 142 -10.19 -12.01 0.14
C GLU A 142 -9.75 -10.53 0.09
N ASN A 143 -9.27 -9.96 1.21
CA ASN A 143 -8.76 -8.59 1.23
C ASN A 143 -7.45 -8.49 0.44
N PRO A 144 -7.42 -7.80 -0.71
CA PRO A 144 -6.23 -7.77 -1.54
C PRO A 144 -5.07 -7.03 -0.85
N THR A 145 -5.36 -6.01 -0.04
CA THR A 145 -4.31 -5.28 0.69
C THR A 145 -3.70 -6.13 1.81
N ALA A 146 -4.51 -6.94 2.52
CA ALA A 146 -3.98 -7.84 3.54
C ALA A 146 -3.07 -8.92 2.94
N LEU A 147 -3.49 -9.51 1.81
CA LEU A 147 -2.69 -10.48 1.06
C LEU A 147 -1.39 -9.84 0.53
N TYR A 148 -1.47 -8.63 -0.02
CA TYR A 148 -0.32 -7.85 -0.45
C TYR A 148 0.68 -7.59 0.67
N ASN A 149 0.21 -7.19 1.86
CA ASN A 149 1.11 -6.98 3.00
C ASN A 149 1.79 -8.30 3.42
N LEU A 150 1.05 -9.41 3.46
CA LEU A 150 1.63 -10.71 3.80
C LEU A 150 2.61 -11.21 2.72
N SER A 151 2.34 -10.94 1.45
CA SER A 151 3.22 -11.34 0.35
C SER A 151 4.56 -10.58 0.40
N ARG A 152 4.53 -9.27 0.63
CA ARG A 152 5.75 -8.46 0.86
C ARG A 152 6.58 -8.98 2.02
N TYR A 153 5.95 -9.40 3.11
CA TYR A 153 6.66 -10.05 4.22
C TYR A 153 7.42 -11.31 3.77
N PHE A 154 6.79 -12.18 2.97
CA PHE A 154 7.48 -13.37 2.45
C PHE A 154 8.63 -13.03 1.49
N VAL A 155 8.48 -11.97 0.69
CA VAL A 155 9.58 -11.45 -0.15
C VAL A 155 10.76 -11.02 0.71
N HIS A 156 10.55 -10.22 1.76
CA HIS A 156 11.61 -9.79 2.68
C HIS A 156 12.28 -10.97 3.40
N MET A 157 11.51 -12.00 3.74
CA MET A 157 12.03 -13.21 4.38
C MET A 157 12.69 -14.20 3.40
N ASN A 158 12.85 -13.82 2.13
CA ASN A 158 13.37 -14.67 1.05
C ASN A 158 12.68 -16.05 0.97
N SER A 159 11.38 -16.09 1.30
CA SER A 159 10.55 -17.30 1.32
C SER A 159 9.83 -17.45 -0.02
N GLY A 160 10.59 -17.73 -1.08
CA GLY A 160 10.15 -17.67 -2.48
C GLY A 160 8.83 -18.37 -2.78
N ASP A 161 8.65 -19.63 -2.39
CA ASP A 161 7.42 -20.39 -2.66
C ASP A 161 6.19 -19.77 -1.98
N SER A 162 6.34 -19.32 -0.73
CA SER A 162 5.26 -18.65 0.00
C SER A 162 4.95 -17.26 -0.58
N ALA A 163 5.98 -16.54 -1.06
CA ALA A 163 5.81 -15.27 -1.74
C ALA A 163 5.03 -15.44 -3.04
N VAL A 164 5.45 -16.36 -3.93
CA VAL A 164 4.75 -16.65 -5.20
C VAL A 164 3.29 -17.00 -4.94
N GLN A 165 3.02 -18.00 -4.10
CA GLN A 165 1.65 -18.43 -3.81
C GLN A 165 0.77 -17.30 -3.26
N THR A 166 1.33 -16.44 -2.40
CA THR A 166 0.57 -15.33 -1.81
C THR A 166 0.39 -14.18 -2.80
N LEU A 167 1.37 -13.90 -3.66
CA LEU A 167 1.29 -12.87 -4.72
C LEU A 167 0.27 -13.23 -5.79
N GLU A 168 0.21 -14.50 -6.23
CA GLU A 168 -0.82 -14.97 -7.16
C GLU A 168 -2.23 -14.73 -6.59
N ARG A 169 -2.44 -15.12 -5.33
CA ARG A 169 -3.70 -14.85 -4.61
C ARG A 169 -3.99 -13.35 -4.47
N THR A 170 -2.95 -12.54 -4.25
CA THR A 170 -3.08 -11.08 -4.13
C THR A 170 -3.59 -10.47 -5.43
N ILE A 171 -2.98 -10.83 -6.57
CA ILE A 171 -3.38 -10.38 -7.90
C ILE A 171 -4.81 -10.82 -8.21
N ASP A 172 -5.16 -12.08 -7.92
CA ASP A 172 -6.52 -12.57 -8.12
C ASP A 172 -7.56 -11.83 -7.25
N ALA A 173 -7.20 -11.44 -6.02
CA ALA A 173 -8.06 -10.65 -5.15
C ALA A 173 -8.23 -9.22 -5.66
N PHE A 174 -7.18 -8.57 -6.17
CA PHE A 174 -7.29 -7.23 -6.79
C PHE A 174 -8.19 -7.26 -8.02
N LYS A 175 -8.03 -8.24 -8.93
CA LYS A 175 -8.90 -8.40 -10.11
C LYS A 175 -10.38 -8.55 -9.78
N LYS A 176 -10.70 -9.19 -8.65
CA LYS A 176 -12.08 -9.36 -8.18
C LYS A 176 -12.61 -8.15 -7.40
N SER A 177 -11.70 -7.31 -6.89
CA SER A 177 -12.05 -6.14 -6.10
C SER A 177 -12.72 -5.09 -6.97
N GLN A 178 -13.77 -4.46 -6.43
CA GLN A 178 -14.42 -3.31 -7.07
C GLN A 178 -13.73 -1.98 -6.71
N SER A 179 -12.72 -2.00 -5.83
CA SER A 179 -12.01 -0.80 -5.39
C SER A 179 -11.23 -0.19 -6.55
N ARG A 180 -11.43 1.11 -6.77
CA ARG A 180 -10.71 1.94 -7.75
C ARG A 180 -9.86 3.00 -7.06
N ARG A 181 -9.43 2.74 -5.82
CA ARG A 181 -8.58 3.69 -5.09
C ARG A 181 -7.19 3.68 -5.72
N ARG A 182 -6.61 4.87 -5.89
CA ARG A 182 -5.30 5.05 -6.52
C ARG A 182 -4.20 4.20 -5.87
N ARG A 183 -4.23 4.10 -4.53
CA ARG A 183 -3.30 3.29 -3.74
C ARG A 183 -3.44 1.78 -4.00
N ASP A 184 -4.65 1.31 -4.28
CA ASP A 184 -4.89 -0.11 -4.57
C ASP A 184 -4.31 -0.47 -5.95
N THR A 185 -4.45 0.41 -6.93
CA THR A 185 -3.81 0.27 -8.25
C THR A 185 -2.29 0.17 -8.13
N TYR A 186 -1.64 1.04 -7.35
CA TYR A 186 -0.18 0.94 -7.13
C TYR A 186 0.21 -0.41 -6.51
N ARG A 187 -0.53 -0.89 -5.51
CA ARG A 187 -0.27 -2.19 -4.86
C ARG A 187 -0.49 -3.37 -5.79
N GLU A 188 -1.48 -3.30 -6.69
CA GLU A 188 -1.70 -4.32 -7.70
C GLU A 188 -0.53 -4.38 -8.68
N ILE A 189 -0.10 -3.24 -9.24
CA ILE A 189 1.06 -3.15 -10.13
C ILE A 189 2.33 -3.67 -9.42
N ASP A 190 2.53 -3.27 -8.17
CA ASP A 190 3.67 -3.74 -7.36
C ASP A 190 3.61 -5.25 -7.10
N SER A 191 2.40 -5.83 -6.94
CA SER A 191 2.24 -7.28 -6.78
C SER A 191 2.71 -8.05 -8.01
N TYR A 192 2.44 -7.52 -9.20
CA TYR A 192 2.95 -8.07 -10.47
C TYR A 192 4.46 -7.98 -10.57
N ARG A 193 5.05 -6.84 -10.19
CA ARG A 193 6.51 -6.65 -10.14
C ARG A 193 7.17 -7.64 -9.20
N LEU A 194 6.71 -7.72 -7.95
CA LEU A 194 7.27 -8.64 -6.94
C LEU A 194 7.15 -10.11 -7.36
N LEU A 195 6.06 -10.47 -8.06
CA LEU A 195 5.87 -11.82 -8.58
C LEU A 195 6.87 -12.13 -9.69
N GLY A 196 7.06 -11.18 -10.61
CA GLY A 196 8.08 -11.29 -11.66
C GLY A 196 9.48 -11.47 -11.07
N GLU A 197 9.85 -10.69 -10.05
CA GLU A 197 11.14 -10.84 -9.36
C GLU A 197 11.31 -12.23 -8.75
N GLN A 198 10.26 -12.80 -8.14
CA GLN A 198 10.34 -14.16 -7.60
C GLN A 198 10.55 -15.18 -8.72
N TYR A 199 9.88 -15.03 -9.86
CA TYR A 199 10.10 -15.88 -11.02
C TYR A 199 11.51 -15.74 -11.61
N VAL A 200 12.09 -14.53 -11.66
CA VAL A 200 13.49 -14.33 -12.04
C VAL A 200 14.43 -15.07 -11.10
N LYS A 201 14.23 -14.99 -9.77
CA LYS A 201 15.02 -15.75 -8.79
C LYS A 201 14.94 -17.26 -9.00
N GLN A 202 13.81 -17.75 -9.49
CA GLN A 202 13.58 -19.15 -9.85
C GLN A 202 14.03 -19.51 -11.28
N LYS A 203 14.54 -18.53 -12.04
CA LYS A 203 14.92 -18.65 -13.47
C LYS A 203 13.75 -18.97 -14.40
N GLU A 204 12.53 -18.67 -13.97
CA GLU A 204 11.30 -18.82 -14.76
C GLU A 204 11.02 -17.55 -15.57
N TYR A 205 11.95 -17.16 -16.45
CA TYR A 205 11.93 -15.85 -17.11
C TYR A 205 10.69 -15.58 -17.96
N LEU A 206 10.06 -16.61 -18.54
CA LEU A 206 8.82 -16.43 -19.30
C LEU A 206 7.66 -15.98 -18.40
N LYS A 207 7.53 -16.59 -17.21
CA LYS A 207 6.51 -16.19 -16.22
C LYS A 207 6.84 -14.83 -15.61
N ALA A 208 8.12 -14.53 -15.45
CA ALA A 208 8.54 -13.20 -15.01
C ALA A 208 8.11 -12.12 -16.01
N GLN A 209 8.37 -12.32 -17.30
CA GLN A 209 7.95 -11.40 -18.35
C GLN A 209 6.43 -11.24 -18.40
N GLU A 210 5.67 -12.34 -18.30
CA GLU A 210 4.20 -12.30 -18.24
C GLU A 210 3.72 -11.47 -17.04
N SER A 211 4.35 -11.65 -15.88
CA SER A 211 4.02 -10.89 -14.67
C SER A 211 4.32 -9.40 -14.85
N TYR A 212 5.51 -9.05 -15.36
CA TYR A 212 5.86 -7.65 -15.59
C TYR A 212 4.93 -6.97 -16.61
N THR A 213 4.64 -7.66 -17.72
CA THR A 213 3.71 -7.17 -18.74
C THR A 213 2.31 -6.93 -18.16
N GLY A 214 1.86 -7.79 -17.24
CA GLY A 214 0.60 -7.62 -16.53
C GLY A 214 0.54 -6.32 -15.73
N GLY A 215 1.58 -6.00 -14.96
CA GLY A 215 1.68 -4.74 -14.22
C GLY A 215 1.76 -3.51 -15.13
N ILE A 216 2.56 -3.59 -16.20
CA ILE A 216 2.72 -2.51 -17.19
C ILE A 216 1.39 -2.21 -17.88
N SER A 217 0.62 -3.23 -18.26
CA SER A 217 -0.69 -3.05 -18.89
C SER A 217 -1.64 -2.25 -18.00
N ILE A 218 -1.69 -2.55 -16.69
CA ILE A 218 -2.54 -1.83 -15.74
C ILE A 218 -2.12 -0.36 -15.66
N PHE A 219 -0.81 -0.10 -15.56
CA PHE A 219 -0.30 1.27 -15.49
C PHE A 219 -0.64 2.07 -16.74
N VAL A 220 -0.39 1.52 -17.94
CA VAL A 220 -0.68 2.18 -19.22
C VAL A 220 -2.17 2.47 -19.36
N ASP A 221 -3.04 1.52 -19.02
CA ASP A 221 -4.49 1.70 -19.08
C ASP A 221 -4.96 2.81 -18.12
N GLU A 222 -4.48 2.82 -16.88
CA GLU A 222 -4.88 3.83 -15.89
C GLU A 222 -4.28 5.21 -16.22
N GLN A 223 -3.06 5.27 -16.76
CA GLN A 223 -2.43 6.50 -17.24
C GLN A 223 -3.24 7.13 -18.38
N ASN A 224 -3.63 6.34 -19.38
CA ASN A 224 -4.41 6.81 -20.53
C ASN A 224 -5.82 7.27 -20.15
N ASN A 225 -6.45 6.61 -19.17
CA ASN A 225 -7.84 6.88 -18.81
C ASN A 225 -8.00 7.99 -17.74
N SER A 226 -7.03 8.12 -16.84
CA SER A 226 -7.17 8.97 -15.64
C SER A 226 -5.99 9.90 -15.37
N GLY A 227 -4.92 9.84 -16.16
CA GLY A 227 -3.69 10.57 -15.88
C GLY A 227 -2.95 10.03 -14.65
N PHE A 228 -3.07 8.72 -14.38
CA PHE A 228 -2.34 8.04 -13.33
C PHE A 228 -0.83 8.31 -13.48
N GLU A 229 -0.16 8.59 -12.36
CA GLU A 229 1.22 9.11 -12.40
C GLU A 229 2.16 7.92 -12.17
N GLY A 230 3.36 7.99 -12.76
CA GLY A 230 4.41 7.04 -12.43
C GLY A 230 4.94 7.28 -11.02
N ASN A 231 5.67 6.30 -10.50
CA ASN A 231 6.47 6.42 -9.29
C ASN A 231 7.64 5.43 -9.36
N GLU A 232 8.54 5.51 -8.40
CA GLU A 232 9.73 4.65 -8.33
C GLU A 232 9.44 3.15 -8.52
N GLN A 233 8.34 2.63 -7.94
CA GLN A 233 7.97 1.21 -8.06
C GLN A 233 7.59 0.83 -9.49
N ILE A 234 6.89 1.73 -10.21
CA ILE A 234 6.54 1.54 -11.62
C ILE A 234 7.81 1.65 -12.48
N GLY A 235 8.70 2.59 -12.17
CA GLY A 235 9.97 2.67 -12.87
C GLY A 235 10.84 1.42 -12.65
N GLN A 236 10.85 0.86 -11.44
CA GLN A 236 11.53 -0.39 -11.17
C GLN A 236 10.90 -1.56 -11.95
N LEU A 237 9.56 -1.61 -12.06
CA LEU A 237 8.88 -2.61 -12.89
C LEU A 237 9.35 -2.57 -14.35
N TYR A 238 9.48 -1.38 -14.94
CA TYR A 238 10.02 -1.21 -16.27
C TYR A 238 11.50 -1.62 -16.36
N ALA A 239 12.30 -1.25 -15.37
CA ALA A 239 13.70 -1.68 -15.32
C ALA A 239 13.86 -3.21 -15.25
N ASP A 240 13.02 -3.88 -14.46
CA ASP A 240 13.01 -5.34 -14.32
C ASP A 240 12.59 -6.04 -15.63
N ALA A 241 11.61 -5.48 -16.35
CA ALA A 241 11.22 -5.95 -17.68
C ALA A 241 12.38 -5.76 -18.69
N GLY A 242 13.01 -4.58 -18.68
CA GLY A 242 14.17 -4.28 -19.52
C GLY A 242 15.34 -5.22 -19.25
N ASP A 243 15.55 -5.67 -18.01
CA ASP A 243 16.58 -6.66 -17.67
C ASP A 243 16.33 -8.03 -18.31
N ILE A 244 15.07 -8.45 -18.44
CA ILE A 244 14.74 -9.66 -19.21
C ILE A 244 15.08 -9.45 -20.69
N ASP A 245 14.69 -8.33 -21.27
CA ASP A 245 14.92 -8.05 -22.68
C ASP A 245 16.42 -7.95 -22.99
N TYR A 246 17.19 -7.25 -22.15
CA TYR A 246 18.62 -7.07 -22.32
C TYR A 246 19.41 -8.37 -22.12
N PHE A 247 19.25 -9.03 -20.96
CA PHE A 247 20.12 -10.13 -20.56
C PHE A 247 19.66 -11.51 -21.04
N ILE A 248 18.35 -11.69 -21.24
CA ILE A 248 17.77 -13.01 -21.54
C ILE A 248 17.39 -13.12 -23.02
N ARG A 249 16.71 -12.10 -23.56
CA ARG A 249 16.23 -12.12 -24.95
C ARG A 249 17.22 -11.53 -25.95
N GLY A 250 18.11 -10.65 -25.51
CA GLY A 250 19.00 -9.89 -26.38
C GLY A 250 18.25 -8.87 -27.25
N ASP A 251 17.07 -8.44 -26.81
CA ASP A 251 16.20 -7.49 -27.49
C ASP A 251 16.56 -6.07 -27.02
N LEU A 252 17.63 -5.52 -27.59
CA LEU A 252 18.22 -4.26 -27.10
C LEU A 252 17.32 -3.04 -27.35
N ASP A 253 16.52 -3.05 -28.42
CA ASP A 253 15.57 -1.99 -28.71
C ASP A 253 14.47 -1.94 -27.64
N SER A 254 13.88 -3.09 -27.31
CA SER A 254 12.87 -3.17 -26.24
C SER A 254 13.47 -2.81 -24.88
N ALA A 255 14.66 -3.33 -24.57
CA ALA A 255 15.34 -3.00 -23.31
C ALA A 255 15.62 -1.49 -23.18
N TYR A 256 16.01 -0.81 -24.26
CA TYR A 256 16.24 0.62 -24.28
C TYR A 256 14.99 1.43 -23.94
N ASP A 257 13.87 1.08 -24.57
CA ASP A 257 12.57 1.72 -24.34
C ASP A 257 12.11 1.54 -22.89
N GLU A 258 12.28 0.33 -22.34
CA GLU A 258 11.91 0.02 -20.95
C GLU A 258 12.81 0.77 -19.95
N TYR A 259 14.12 0.78 -20.13
CA TYR A 259 15.03 1.54 -19.26
C TYR A 259 14.79 3.05 -19.33
N THR A 260 14.51 3.59 -20.51
CA THR A 260 14.20 5.00 -20.67
C THR A 260 12.86 5.35 -19.99
N THR A 261 11.90 4.44 -20.05
CA THR A 261 10.61 4.59 -19.36
C THR A 261 10.77 4.51 -17.85
N ALA A 262 11.63 3.63 -17.35
CA ALA A 262 11.98 3.54 -15.93
C ALA A 262 12.50 4.88 -15.38
N VAL A 263 13.44 5.52 -16.09
CA VAL A 263 13.97 6.84 -15.71
C VAL A 263 12.87 7.92 -15.73
N LYS A 264 12.00 7.92 -16.75
CA LYS A 264 10.87 8.86 -16.84
C LYS A 264 9.82 8.66 -15.74
N THR A 265 9.77 7.47 -15.15
CA THR A 265 8.84 7.10 -14.07
C THR A 265 9.55 7.05 -12.72
N GLU A 266 10.52 7.95 -12.51
CA GLU A 266 11.18 8.22 -11.22
C GLU A 266 12.13 7.12 -10.71
N TYR A 267 12.42 6.09 -11.49
CA TYR A 267 13.47 5.12 -11.17
C TYR A 267 14.76 5.47 -11.94
N ASP A 268 15.41 6.55 -11.52
CA ASP A 268 16.64 7.06 -12.11
C ASP A 268 17.85 6.59 -11.29
N THR A 269 18.58 5.60 -11.82
CA THR A 269 19.76 5.02 -11.16
C THR A 269 20.99 5.05 -12.06
N PRO A 270 22.21 5.19 -11.50
CA PRO A 270 23.44 5.11 -12.28
C PRO A 270 23.58 3.81 -13.09
N SER A 271 23.05 2.70 -12.58
CA SER A 271 23.02 1.40 -13.28
C SER A 271 22.20 1.44 -14.55
N LEU A 272 21.06 2.13 -14.56
CA LEU A 272 20.24 2.25 -15.76
C LEU A 272 20.92 3.13 -16.81
N HIS A 273 21.48 4.26 -16.41
CA HIS A 273 22.25 5.10 -17.33
C HIS A 273 23.43 4.36 -17.96
N TYR A 274 24.12 3.52 -17.19
CA TYR A 274 25.18 2.67 -17.73
C TYR A 274 24.64 1.70 -18.79
N ARG A 275 23.53 1.00 -18.52
CA ARG A 275 22.91 0.05 -19.46
C ARG A 275 22.41 0.75 -20.72
N ILE A 276 21.72 1.89 -20.59
CA ILE A 276 21.29 2.74 -21.71
C ILE A 276 22.51 3.14 -22.56
N GLY A 277 23.59 3.62 -21.93
CA GLY A 277 24.82 3.95 -22.63
C GLY A 277 25.46 2.75 -23.34
N CYS A 278 25.45 1.55 -22.74
CA CYS A 278 25.94 0.36 -23.41
C CYS A 278 25.13 0.01 -24.68
N ILE A 279 23.83 0.28 -24.69
CA ILE A 279 22.99 0.08 -25.89
C ILE A 279 23.28 1.15 -26.94
N ASP A 280 23.37 2.43 -26.54
CA ASP A 280 23.61 3.55 -27.46
C ASP A 280 24.97 3.49 -28.17
N TYR A 281 25.99 2.92 -27.51
CA TYR A 281 27.38 2.92 -27.99
C TYR A 281 27.94 1.53 -28.34
N GLY A 282 27.15 0.46 -28.20
CA GLY A 282 27.53 -0.93 -28.48
C GLY A 282 27.19 -1.37 -29.89
#